data_AF-A0A920RHT6-F1
#
_entry.id   AF-A0A920RHT6-F1
#
_cell.length_a   1.000
_cell.length_b   1.000
_cell.length_c   1.000
_cell.angle_alpha   90.00
_cell.angle_beta   90.00
_cell.angle_gamma   90.00
#
_symmetry.space_group_name_H-M   'P 1'
#
loop_
_entity.id
_entity.type
_entity.pdbx_description
1 polymer ?
#
loop_
_entity_poly.entity_id
_entity_poly.type
_entity_poly.pdbx_seq_one_letter_code
_entity_poly.pdbx_strand_id
1 'polypeptide(L)'
;MASEEQAYKGDYRLIYSADMRYRGQAFEIEAILSAADVASGNVSAMAEAFHREHELVYEHCDREAAVQIVNLRLVIVGMSPKPTFPKHNLTVEPATPERSVEVFTGGQLRSVSLFRREALRPGFTFEGPAIVVQSDCTSCVPEGLSGDVDVYGNLVLHVNH
;
A
#
# COMPACT_ATOMS: atom_id res chain seq x y z
N MET A 1 -28.02 -3.59 -22.35
CA MET A 1 -27.78 -5.04 -22.28
C MET A 1 -26.28 -5.22 -22.16
N ALA A 2 -25.77 -5.47 -20.95
CA ALA A 2 -24.39 -5.89 -20.76
C ALA A 2 -24.28 -7.34 -21.24
N SER A 3 -23.30 -7.66 -22.08
CA SER A 3 -23.13 -9.01 -22.63
C SER A 3 -22.83 -10.02 -21.51
N GLU A 4 -23.44 -11.20 -21.59
CA GLU A 4 -23.27 -12.33 -20.65
C GLU A 4 -21.83 -12.90 -20.59
N GLU A 5 -20.90 -12.34 -21.36
CA GLU A 5 -19.53 -12.84 -21.57
C GLU A 5 -18.56 -12.58 -20.42
N GLN A 6 -18.94 -11.79 -19.41
CA GLN A 6 -18.08 -11.44 -18.26
C GLN A 6 -18.65 -11.90 -16.91
N ALA A 7 -19.48 -12.95 -16.88
CA ALA A 7 -20.03 -13.47 -15.64
C ALA A 7 -18.93 -14.08 -14.75
N TYR A 8 -18.46 -13.34 -13.75
CA TYR A 8 -17.60 -13.84 -12.69
C TYR A 8 -18.43 -14.75 -11.75
N LYS A 9 -18.05 -16.03 -11.66
CA LYS A 9 -18.78 -17.06 -10.89
C LYS A 9 -18.11 -17.44 -9.56
N GLY A 10 -17.02 -16.75 -9.20
CA GLY A 10 -16.29 -17.00 -7.95
C GLY A 10 -16.93 -16.27 -6.76
N ASP A 11 -16.29 -16.40 -5.61
CA ASP A 11 -16.67 -15.67 -4.40
C ASP A 11 -16.55 -14.16 -4.63
N TYR A 12 -17.51 -13.39 -4.13
CA TYR A 12 -17.49 -11.94 -4.23
C TYR A 12 -17.74 -11.32 -2.86
N ARG A 13 -17.26 -10.08 -2.71
CA ARG A 13 -17.57 -9.23 -1.56
C ARG A 13 -18.36 -8.01 -2.03
N LEU A 14 -19.43 -7.69 -1.31
CA LEU A 14 -20.20 -6.47 -1.48
C LEU A 14 -19.69 -5.40 -0.52
N ILE A 15 -19.48 -4.20 -1.03
CA ILE A 15 -19.15 -3.02 -0.25
C ILE A 15 -20.22 -1.98 -0.53
N TYR A 16 -20.91 -1.57 0.52
CA TYR A 16 -21.92 -0.51 0.46
C TYR A 16 -21.28 0.76 0.98
N SER A 17 -21.49 1.87 0.28
CA SER A 17 -21.08 3.18 0.75
C SER A 17 -22.07 4.25 0.30
N ALA A 18 -21.99 5.40 0.95
CA ALA A 18 -22.80 6.56 0.61
C ALA A 18 -21.96 7.83 0.71
N ASP A 19 -22.13 8.73 -0.25
CA ASP A 19 -21.60 10.09 -0.15
C ASP A 19 -22.59 10.90 0.69
N MET A 20 -22.13 11.37 1.85
CA MET A 20 -22.97 11.96 2.89
C MET A 20 -22.43 13.32 3.32
N ARG A 21 -23.31 14.19 3.80
CA ARG A 21 -22.94 15.51 4.32
C ARG A 21 -23.92 15.97 5.38
N TYR A 22 -23.55 16.96 6.19
CA TYR A 22 -24.56 17.68 6.96
C TYR A 22 -25.41 18.56 6.06
N ARG A 23 -26.69 18.72 6.41
CA ARG A 23 -27.61 19.57 5.65
C ARG A 23 -27.08 21.01 5.62
N GLY A 24 -26.83 21.53 4.41
CA GLY A 24 -26.29 22.87 4.21
C GLY A 24 -24.77 22.93 4.03
N GLN A 25 -24.05 21.82 4.20
CA GLN A 25 -22.64 21.73 3.82
C GLN A 25 -22.45 21.59 2.31
N ALA A 26 -21.30 22.06 1.83
CA ALA A 26 -20.95 22.05 0.41
C ALA A 26 -20.23 20.76 -0.04
N PHE A 27 -19.56 20.05 0.87
CA PHE A 27 -18.73 18.89 0.56
C PHE A 27 -19.30 17.61 1.16
N GLU A 28 -19.04 16.50 0.48
CA GLU A 28 -19.47 15.15 0.84
C GLU A 28 -18.29 14.33 1.36
N ILE A 29 -18.59 13.38 2.25
CA ILE A 29 -17.66 12.36 2.74
C ILE A 29 -18.27 11.00 2.41
N GLU A 30 -17.47 10.11 1.83
CA GLU A 30 -17.89 8.73 1.62
C GLU A 30 -17.87 7.97 2.94
N ALA A 31 -19.03 7.44 3.36
CA ALA A 31 -19.16 6.58 4.52
C ALA A 31 -19.39 5.13 4.09
N ILE A 32 -18.54 4.21 4.57
CA ILE A 32 -18.75 2.77 4.39
C ILE A 32 -19.92 2.32 5.28
N LEU A 33 -20.90 1.67 4.67
CA LEU A 33 -22.10 1.20 5.31
C LEU A 33 -22.08 -0.31 5.52
N SER A 34 -22.63 -0.73 6.65
CA SER A 34 -22.90 -2.13 6.94
C SER A 34 -24.02 -2.65 6.06
N ALA A 35 -23.84 -3.86 5.49
CA ALA A 35 -24.88 -4.52 4.70
C ALA A 35 -26.17 -4.75 5.50
N ALA A 36 -26.06 -5.02 6.80
CA ALA A 36 -27.21 -5.24 7.67
C ALA A 36 -28.00 -3.94 7.91
N ASP A 37 -27.30 -2.81 8.07
CA ASP A 37 -27.95 -1.51 8.26
C ASP A 37 -28.63 -1.04 6.96
N VAL A 38 -27.98 -1.28 5.81
CA VAL A 38 -28.59 -1.06 4.49
C VAL A 38 -29.83 -1.90 4.29
N ALA A 39 -29.77 -3.20 4.58
CA ALA A 39 -30.91 -4.11 4.39
C ALA A 39 -32.10 -3.80 5.33
N SER A 40 -31.82 -3.39 6.56
CA SER A 40 -32.85 -3.04 7.55
C SER A 40 -33.37 -1.60 7.44
N GLY A 41 -32.72 -0.76 6.63
CA GLY A 41 -33.04 0.67 6.54
C GLY A 41 -32.69 1.44 7.82
N ASN A 42 -31.67 1.00 8.57
CA ASN A 42 -31.24 1.62 9.81
C ASN A 42 -30.50 2.94 9.56
N VAL A 43 -31.27 3.99 9.28
CA VAL A 43 -30.74 5.34 8.96
C VAL A 43 -29.92 5.95 10.10
N SER A 44 -30.18 5.58 11.35
CA SER A 44 -29.42 6.05 12.51
C SER A 44 -27.98 5.49 12.49
N ALA A 45 -27.82 4.19 12.24
CA ALA A 45 -26.50 3.59 12.10
C ALA A 45 -25.73 4.11 10.89
N MET A 46 -26.42 4.42 9.78
CA MET A 46 -25.80 5.06 8.62
C MET A 46 -25.34 6.49 8.93
N ALA A 47 -26.15 7.27 9.66
CA ALA A 47 -25.76 8.60 10.11
C ALA A 47 -24.53 8.55 11.03
N GLU A 48 -24.49 7.60 11.98
CA GLU A 48 -23.31 7.41 12.83
C GLU A 48 -22.08 6.95 12.01
N ALA A 49 -22.26 6.18 10.94
CA ALA A 49 -21.16 5.89 10.03
C ALA A 49 -20.57 7.15 9.40
N PHE A 50 -21.41 8.07 8.95
CA PHE A 50 -20.96 9.37 8.48
C PHE A 50 -20.29 10.21 9.59
N HIS A 51 -20.84 10.25 10.80
CA HIS A 51 -20.24 11.00 11.90
C HIS A 51 -18.82 10.53 12.22
N ARG A 52 -18.56 9.22 12.21
CA ARG A 52 -17.22 8.67 12.40
C ARG A 52 -16.26 9.11 11.29
N GLU A 53 -16.66 9.03 10.02
CA GLU A 53 -15.79 9.46 8.92
C GLU A 53 -15.55 10.98 8.96
N HIS A 54 -16.56 11.77 9.32
CA HIS A 54 -16.40 13.22 9.52
C HIS A 54 -15.41 13.53 10.65
N GLU A 55 -15.48 12.82 11.77
CA GLU A 55 -14.54 12.98 12.89
C GLU A 55 -13.11 12.55 12.51
N LEU A 56 -12.93 11.52 11.69
CA LEU A 56 -11.61 11.13 11.18
C LEU A 56 -11.00 12.18 10.23
N VAL A 57 -11.82 12.84 9.40
CA VAL A 57 -11.35 13.83 8.42
C VAL A 57 -11.13 15.21 9.04
N TYR A 58 -12.01 15.62 9.97
CA TYR A 58 -12.05 16.99 10.49
C TYR A 58 -11.80 17.10 12.00
N GLU A 59 -11.52 15.99 12.70
CA GLU A 59 -11.31 15.92 14.15
C GLU A 59 -12.51 16.35 15.01
N HIS A 60 -13.69 16.49 14.39
CA HIS A 60 -14.94 16.74 15.09
C HIS A 60 -16.13 16.24 14.27
N CYS A 61 -17.29 16.08 14.90
CA CYS A 61 -18.57 15.85 14.23
C CYS A 61 -19.71 16.52 15.02
N ASP A 62 -20.84 16.79 14.36
CA ASP A 62 -22.08 17.22 14.99
C ASP A 62 -23.12 16.09 14.89
N ARG A 63 -23.35 15.35 15.98
CA ARG A 63 -24.30 14.22 15.98
C ARG A 63 -25.78 14.65 15.97
N GLU A 64 -26.05 15.92 16.26
CA GLU A 64 -27.41 16.46 16.29
C GLU A 64 -27.81 17.05 14.92
N ALA A 65 -26.81 17.39 14.09
CA ALA A 65 -27.05 17.92 12.75
C ALA A 65 -27.66 16.86 11.82
N ALA A 66 -28.67 17.31 11.05
CA ALA A 66 -29.32 16.46 10.06
C ALA A 66 -28.33 16.04 8.96
N VAL A 67 -28.20 14.74 8.75
CA VAL A 67 -27.36 14.15 7.70
C VAL A 67 -28.17 13.98 6.41
N GLN A 68 -27.55 14.27 5.28
CA GLN A 68 -28.08 14.05 3.94
C GLN A 68 -27.21 13.04 3.20
N ILE A 69 -27.84 11.98 2.68
CA ILE A 69 -27.23 11.11 1.67
C ILE A 69 -27.40 11.80 0.31
N VAL A 70 -26.30 12.00 -0.41
CA VAL A 70 -26.30 12.55 -1.76
C VAL A 70 -26.25 11.44 -2.80
N ASN A 71 -25.34 10.47 -2.63
CA ASN A 71 -25.20 9.32 -3.52
C ASN A 71 -25.16 8.01 -2.73
N LEU A 72 -25.63 6.92 -3.35
CA LEU A 72 -25.48 5.55 -2.86
C LEU A 72 -24.61 4.76 -3.83
N ARG A 73 -23.69 3.96 -3.29
CA ARG A 73 -22.74 3.16 -4.06
C ARG A 73 -22.75 1.70 -3.57
N LEU A 74 -22.75 0.78 -4.54
CA LEU A 74 -22.51 -0.64 -4.32
C LEU A 74 -21.34 -1.07 -5.19
N VAL A 75 -20.27 -1.54 -4.54
CA VAL A 75 -19.12 -2.14 -5.23
C VAL A 75 -19.17 -3.66 -5.04
N ILE A 76 -19.08 -4.39 -6.14
CA ILE A 76 -18.99 -5.86 -6.16
C ILE A 76 -17.55 -6.22 -6.51
N VAL A 77 -16.82 -6.79 -5.55
CA VAL A 77 -15.42 -7.19 -5.72
C VAL A 77 -15.36 -8.70 -5.93
N GLY A 78 -14.97 -9.15 -7.12
CA GLY A 78 -14.66 -10.55 -7.37
C GLY A 78 -13.35 -10.96 -6.68
N MET A 79 -13.39 -12.04 -5.90
CA MET A 79 -12.23 -12.54 -5.15
C MET A 79 -11.42 -13.52 -6.00
N SER A 80 -10.46 -13.00 -6.76
CA SER A 80 -9.48 -13.85 -7.43
C SER A 80 -8.47 -14.41 -6.42
N PRO A 81 -7.99 -15.66 -6.61
CA PRO A 81 -6.90 -16.18 -5.79
C PRO A 81 -5.71 -15.21 -5.87
N LYS A 82 -5.21 -14.79 -4.70
CA LYS A 82 -4.00 -13.97 -4.64
C LYS A 82 -2.81 -14.79 -5.16
N PRO A 83 -1.90 -14.19 -5.94
CA PRO A 83 -0.68 -14.88 -6.33
C PRO A 83 0.10 -15.29 -5.08
N THR A 84 0.58 -16.53 -5.07
CA THR A 84 1.51 -17.01 -4.05
C THR A 84 2.92 -16.66 -4.48
N PHE A 85 3.62 -15.87 -3.68
CA PHE A 85 5.03 -15.58 -3.92
C PHE A 85 5.89 -16.68 -3.26
N PRO A 86 6.86 -17.26 -3.98
CA PRO A 86 7.76 -18.25 -3.40
C PRO A 86 8.56 -17.61 -2.27
N LYS A 87 8.68 -18.33 -1.16
CA LYS A 87 9.59 -17.98 -0.07
C LYS A 87 10.89 -18.75 -0.22
N HIS A 88 11.99 -18.07 0.04
CA HIS A 88 13.32 -18.64 0.03
C HIS A 88 13.87 -18.74 1.45
N ASN A 89 14.75 -19.72 1.68
CA ASN A 89 15.49 -19.81 2.93
C ASN A 89 16.50 -18.66 2.99
N LEU A 90 16.59 -18.01 4.14
CA LEU A 90 17.59 -16.97 4.38
C LEU A 90 18.93 -17.62 4.74
N THR A 91 20.00 -17.12 4.14
CA THR A 91 21.36 -17.32 4.63
C THR A 91 21.94 -15.95 4.92
N VAL A 92 22.06 -15.62 6.21
CA VAL A 92 22.53 -14.31 6.64
C VAL A 92 24.04 -14.26 6.47
N GLU A 93 24.49 -13.55 5.43
CA GLU A 93 25.90 -13.32 5.17
C GLU A 93 26.11 -12.00 4.42
N PRO A 94 27.28 -11.35 4.59
CA PRO A 94 27.60 -10.15 3.82
C PRO A 94 27.69 -10.45 2.32
N ALA A 95 27.02 -9.63 1.51
CA ALA A 95 27.12 -9.68 0.08
C ALA A 95 28.55 -9.35 -0.38
N THR A 96 29.03 -10.08 -1.39
CA THR A 96 30.30 -9.76 -2.05
C THR A 96 30.04 -8.83 -3.24
N PRO A 97 30.69 -7.65 -3.31
CA PRO A 97 30.52 -6.75 -4.46
C PRO A 97 31.13 -7.37 -5.73
N GLU A 98 30.52 -7.08 -6.89
CA GLU A 98 31.10 -7.45 -8.19
C GLU A 98 32.40 -6.68 -8.44
N ARG A 99 32.38 -5.39 -8.11
CA ARG A 99 33.51 -4.47 -8.23
C ARG A 99 33.25 -3.20 -7.42
N SER A 100 34.22 -2.30 -7.37
CA SER A 100 34.01 -0.92 -6.94
C SER A 100 33.88 0.02 -8.13
N VAL A 101 33.14 1.11 -7.97
CA VAL A 101 32.95 2.17 -8.98
C VAL A 101 33.06 3.54 -8.32
N GLU A 102 33.52 4.54 -9.07
CA GLU A 102 33.52 5.92 -8.58
C GLU A 102 32.15 6.57 -8.77
N VAL A 103 31.59 7.11 -7.68
CA VAL A 103 30.28 7.78 -7.66
C VAL A 103 30.40 9.07 -6.87
N PHE A 104 29.78 10.14 -7.37
CA PHE A 104 29.68 11.40 -6.63
C PHE A 104 28.53 11.30 -5.62
N THR A 105 28.85 11.24 -4.33
CA THR A 105 27.88 11.10 -3.24
C THR A 105 28.37 11.79 -1.96
N GLY A 106 27.45 12.38 -1.19
CA GLY A 106 27.80 13.15 0.00
C GLY A 106 28.73 14.34 -0.30
N GLY A 107 28.60 14.96 -1.48
CA GLY A 107 29.38 16.13 -1.90
C GLY A 107 30.80 15.85 -2.41
N GLN A 108 31.21 14.59 -2.56
CA GLN A 108 32.53 14.23 -3.05
C GLN A 108 32.51 12.95 -3.91
N LEU A 109 33.54 12.75 -4.74
CA LEU A 109 33.74 11.50 -5.47
C LEU A 109 34.21 10.42 -4.49
N ARG A 110 33.52 9.28 -4.45
CA ARG A 110 33.87 8.13 -3.58
C ARG A 110 33.88 6.84 -4.40
N SER A 111 34.81 5.94 -4.07
CA SER A 111 34.78 4.57 -4.55
C SER A 111 33.77 3.77 -3.72
N VAL A 112 32.71 3.27 -4.36
CA VAL A 112 31.59 2.57 -3.71
C VAL A 112 31.44 1.15 -4.25
N SER A 113 30.90 0.25 -3.43
CA SER A 113 30.62 -1.14 -3.82
C SER A 113 29.50 -1.19 -4.86
N LEU A 114 29.73 -1.91 -5.95
CA LEU A 114 28.71 -2.23 -6.95
C LEU A 114 28.32 -3.70 -6.82
N PHE A 115 27.04 -3.94 -6.55
CA PHE A 115 26.45 -5.27 -6.49
C PHE A 115 25.60 -5.52 -7.74
N ARG A 116 25.70 -6.74 -8.28
CA ARG A 116 24.71 -7.25 -9.25
C ARG A 116 23.49 -7.73 -8.49
N ARG A 117 22.30 -7.22 -8.84
CA ARG A 117 21.07 -7.61 -8.16
C ARG A 117 20.84 -9.11 -8.23
N GLU A 118 21.20 -9.75 -9.34
CA GLU A 118 21.05 -11.20 -9.56
C GLU A 118 21.96 -12.04 -8.66
N ALA A 119 23.03 -11.46 -8.11
CA ALA A 119 23.94 -12.13 -7.18
C ALA A 119 23.52 -11.99 -5.70
N LEU A 120 22.58 -11.09 -5.39
CA LEU A 120 22.11 -10.86 -4.01
C LEU A 120 21.01 -11.86 -3.65
N ARG A 121 21.38 -12.87 -2.85
CA ARG A 121 20.48 -13.95 -2.42
C ARG A 121 19.70 -13.57 -1.15
N PRO A 122 18.53 -14.18 -0.90
CA PRO A 122 17.79 -14.03 0.35
C PRO A 122 18.67 -14.23 1.59
N GLY A 123 18.69 -13.22 2.45
CA GLY A 123 19.52 -13.11 3.66
C GLY A 123 20.81 -12.30 3.48
N PHE A 124 21.22 -11.97 2.25
CA PHE A 124 22.43 -11.19 2.03
C PHE A 124 22.27 -9.78 2.53
N THR A 125 23.31 -9.26 3.19
CA THR A 125 23.35 -7.88 3.70
C THR A 125 24.45 -7.06 3.03
N PHE A 126 24.27 -5.75 2.92
CA PHE A 126 25.28 -4.82 2.43
C PHE A 126 25.14 -3.46 3.10
N GLU A 127 26.24 -2.72 3.19
CA GLU A 127 26.28 -1.37 3.72
C GLU A 127 26.38 -0.34 2.59
N GLY A 128 25.72 0.80 2.78
CA GLY A 128 25.93 1.99 1.98
C GLY A 128 27.21 2.75 2.40
N PRO A 129 27.78 3.61 1.53
CA PRO A 129 27.31 3.93 0.19
C PRO A 129 27.59 2.80 -0.82
N ALA A 130 26.58 2.41 -1.59
CA ALA A 130 26.65 1.31 -2.55
C ALA A 130 25.72 1.53 -3.75
N ILE A 131 25.98 0.81 -4.83
CA ILE A 131 25.13 0.76 -6.02
C ILE A 131 24.69 -0.69 -6.23
N VAL A 132 23.39 -0.92 -6.41
CA VAL A 132 22.86 -2.22 -6.85
C VAL A 132 22.32 -2.07 -8.27
N VAL A 133 22.91 -2.79 -9.22
CA VAL A 133 22.50 -2.72 -10.64
C VAL A 133 21.67 -3.94 -11.02
N GLN A 134 20.59 -3.69 -11.73
CA GLN A 134 19.74 -4.69 -12.41
C GLN A 134 19.64 -4.28 -13.89
N SER A 135 19.15 -5.16 -14.75
CA SER A 135 18.95 -4.87 -16.17
C SER A 135 17.96 -3.75 -16.47
N ASP A 136 16.99 -3.51 -15.59
CA ASP A 136 15.90 -2.53 -15.73
C ASP A 136 15.95 -1.38 -14.73
N CYS A 137 16.85 -1.43 -13.74
CA CYS A 137 16.89 -0.50 -12.62
C CYS A 137 18.30 -0.38 -12.03
N THR A 138 18.62 0.77 -11.45
CA THR A 138 19.81 0.97 -10.63
C THR A 138 19.41 1.62 -9.32
N SER A 139 19.65 0.93 -8.21
CA SER A 139 19.37 1.41 -6.87
C SER A 139 20.63 2.02 -6.27
N CYS A 140 20.56 3.30 -5.93
CA CYS A 140 21.61 3.98 -5.17
C CYS A 140 21.31 3.86 -3.67
N VAL A 141 22.26 3.35 -2.90
CA VAL A 141 22.17 3.20 -1.44
C VAL A 141 23.11 4.23 -0.84
N PRO A 142 22.60 5.35 -0.28
CA PRO A 142 23.43 6.41 0.27
C PRO A 142 24.19 6.00 1.54
N GLU A 143 25.06 6.89 2.00
CA GLU A 143 25.67 6.81 3.33
C GLU A 143 24.59 6.89 4.43
N GLY A 144 24.77 6.14 5.52
CA GLY A 144 23.78 6.05 6.59
C GLY A 144 22.60 5.10 6.30
N LEU A 145 22.65 4.37 5.18
CA LEU A 145 21.72 3.27 4.91
C LEU A 145 22.46 1.95 4.81
N SER A 146 21.78 0.88 5.23
CA SER A 146 22.15 -0.51 4.97
C SER A 146 21.02 -1.17 4.18
N GLY A 147 21.27 -2.37 3.65
CA GLY A 147 20.22 -3.15 3.03
C GLY A 147 20.40 -4.65 3.16
N ASP A 148 19.29 -5.36 3.06
CA ASP A 148 19.23 -6.81 3.02
C ASP A 148 18.25 -7.33 1.97
N VAL A 149 18.33 -8.63 1.68
CA VAL A 149 17.38 -9.32 0.82
C VAL A 149 16.43 -10.17 1.65
N ASP A 150 15.13 -9.87 1.60
CA ASP A 150 14.13 -10.62 2.36
C ASP A 150 13.84 -12.03 1.78
N VAL A 151 12.93 -12.76 2.43
CA VAL A 151 12.52 -14.12 2.02
C VAL A 151 11.86 -14.18 0.65
N TYR A 152 11.36 -13.07 0.12
CA TYR A 152 10.71 -12.99 -1.18
C TYR A 152 11.66 -12.45 -2.26
N GLY A 153 12.90 -12.11 -1.89
CA GLY A 153 13.83 -11.48 -2.81
C GLY A 153 13.56 -9.98 -3.00
N ASN A 154 12.98 -9.29 -2.03
CA ASN A 154 12.93 -7.83 -2.06
C ASN A 154 14.24 -7.26 -1.51
N LEU A 155 14.69 -6.13 -2.05
CA LEU A 155 15.72 -5.32 -1.40
C LEU A 155 15.03 -4.46 -0.33
N VAL A 156 15.41 -4.64 0.93
CA VAL A 156 14.93 -3.83 2.05
C VAL A 156 16.05 -2.91 2.47
N LEU A 157 15.80 -1.60 2.49
CA LEU A 157 16.78 -0.61 2.94
C LEU A 157 16.39 -0.11 4.33
N HIS A 158 17.38 -0.01 5.20
CA HIS A 158 17.22 0.49 6.56
C HIS A 158 17.99 1.78 6.74
N VAL A 159 17.42 2.70 7.50
CA VAL A 159 18.11 3.91 7.93
C VAL A 159 18.90 3.56 9.18
N ASN A 160 20.22 3.70 9.11
CA ASN A 160 21.09 3.51 10.26
C ASN A 160 20.97 4.74 11.16
N HIS A 161 20.51 4.56 12.40
CA HIS A 161 20.42 5.61 13.42
C HIS A 161 21.76 5.87 14.10
#